data_AF-A0A1G0MV51-F1
#
_entry.id   AF-A0A1G0MV51-F1
#
_cell.length_a   1.000
_cell.length_b   1.000
_cell.length_c   1.000
_cell.angle_alpha   90.00
_cell.angle_beta   90.00
_cell.angle_gamma   90.00
#
_symmetry.space_group_name_H-M   'P 1'
#
loop_
_entity.id
_entity.type
_entity.pdbx_description
1 polymer ?
#
loop_
_entity_poly.entity_id
_entity_poly.type
_entity_poly.pdbx_seq_one_letter_code
_entity_poly.pdbx_strand_id
1 'polypeptide(L)'
;MAAERVWTLPNILTLARIALSPVIALLPFIEGWTPKLIAFVVFLAAAISDIYDGRLARERKEITDLGKILDPLADKLLLFATLVPIYWITHYRMRTYEIPWWGSVPLWVALLLVGREVLMTVLRQVAKRRGVVIAAAGAGKLKTIVQDIFIGATIAWFAWKDLTATFGWHRGWLGELWDRFHGIVVAVTLATAVLLTVYSLGVYLYRYRRLFAGGQPHGAPGDGT
;
A
#
# COMPACT_ATOMS: atom_id res chain seq x y z
N MET A 1 -18.86 -25.68 -20.11
CA MET A 1 -17.66 -25.06 -19.48
C MET A 1 -17.60 -25.58 -18.06
N ALA A 2 -16.50 -26.19 -17.64
CA ALA A 2 -16.35 -26.57 -16.23
C ALA A 2 -16.36 -25.30 -15.37
N ALA A 3 -17.12 -25.29 -14.28
CA ALA A 3 -17.12 -24.17 -13.36
C ALA A 3 -15.69 -23.98 -12.83
N GLU A 4 -15.16 -22.77 -12.96
CA GLU A 4 -13.86 -22.40 -12.39
C GLU A 4 -13.90 -22.65 -10.88
N ARG A 5 -12.86 -23.29 -10.33
CA ARG A 5 -12.77 -23.51 -8.89
C ARG A 5 -12.47 -22.18 -8.20
N VAL A 6 -13.51 -21.53 -7.70
CA VAL A 6 -13.42 -20.20 -7.06
C VAL A 6 -12.83 -20.25 -5.66
N TRP A 7 -13.05 -21.34 -4.93
CA TRP A 7 -12.55 -21.55 -3.56
C TRP A 7 -11.13 -22.12 -3.56
N THR A 8 -10.17 -21.28 -3.94
CA THR A 8 -8.74 -21.57 -3.84
C THR A 8 -8.15 -20.89 -2.59
N LEU A 9 -7.04 -21.41 -2.08
CA LEU A 9 -6.36 -20.80 -0.93
C LEU A 9 -5.96 -19.33 -1.20
N PRO A 10 -5.41 -18.97 -2.38
CA PRO A 10 -5.16 -17.57 -2.74
C PRO A 10 -6.41 -16.68 -2.63
N ASN A 11 -7.54 -17.10 -3.22
CA ASN A 11 -8.76 -16.28 -3.18
C ASN A 11 -9.31 -16.10 -1.76
N ILE A 12 -9.19 -17.13 -0.90
CA ILE A 12 -9.59 -17.03 0.50
C ILE A 12 -8.70 -16.02 1.25
N LEU A 13 -7.39 -16.02 0.99
CA LEU A 13 -6.47 -15.04 1.58
C LEU A 13 -6.79 -13.61 1.13
N THR A 14 -7.09 -13.40 -0.16
CA THR A 14 -7.52 -12.09 -0.67
C THR A 14 -8.84 -11.64 -0.03
N LEU A 15 -9.84 -12.52 0.08
CA LEU A 15 -11.11 -12.22 0.74
C LEU A 15 -10.93 -11.91 2.23
N ALA A 16 -10.05 -12.64 2.91
CA ALA A 16 -9.70 -12.36 4.30
C ALA A 16 -9.09 -10.96 4.44
N ARG A 17 -8.20 -10.54 3.53
CA ARG A 17 -7.64 -9.16 3.51
C ARG A 17 -8.74 -8.11 3.36
N ILE A 18 -9.69 -8.33 2.47
CA ILE A 18 -10.85 -7.43 2.28
C ILE A 18 -11.64 -7.32 3.59
N ALA A 19 -11.92 -8.46 4.25
CA ALA A 19 -12.65 -8.50 5.51
C ALA A 19 -11.88 -7.87 6.69
N LEU A 20 -10.56 -7.99 6.71
CA LEU A 20 -9.69 -7.39 7.74
C LEU A 20 -9.48 -5.88 7.54
N SER A 21 -9.63 -5.36 6.33
CA SER A 21 -9.38 -3.95 6.01
C SER A 21 -10.19 -2.98 6.90
N PRO A 22 -11.51 -3.15 7.11
CA PRO A 22 -12.28 -2.33 8.05
C PRO A 22 -11.77 -2.41 9.50
N VAL A 23 -11.30 -3.59 9.94
CA VAL A 23 -10.76 -3.79 11.28
C VAL A 23 -9.46 -3.00 11.45
N ILE A 24 -8.56 -3.09 10.47
CA ILE A 24 -7.32 -2.29 10.42
C ILE A 24 -7.63 -0.79 10.42
N ALA A 25 -8.69 -0.37 9.74
CA ALA A 25 -9.09 1.03 9.68
C ALA A 25 -9.59 1.59 11.01
N LEU A 26 -10.32 0.78 11.79
CA LEU A 26 -10.98 1.24 13.01
C LEU A 26 -10.10 1.14 14.26
N LEU A 27 -9.27 0.11 14.37
CA LEU A 27 -8.44 -0.14 15.55
C LEU A 27 -7.56 1.06 15.97
N PRO A 28 -6.91 1.82 15.06
CA PRO A 28 -6.08 2.96 15.44
C PRO A 28 -6.82 4.10 16.14
N PHE A 29 -8.15 4.19 15.98
CA PHE A 29 -8.98 5.22 16.63
C PHE A 29 -9.31 4.89 18.08
N ILE A 30 -9.14 3.64 18.51
CA ILE A 30 -9.37 3.20 19.88
C ILE A 30 -8.19 3.65 20.75
N GLU A 31 -8.50 4.17 21.92
CA GLU A 31 -7.49 4.64 22.88
C GLU A 31 -6.63 3.51 23.43
N GLY A 32 -5.38 3.83 23.77
CA GLY A 32 -4.41 2.88 24.29
C GLY A 32 -3.54 2.21 23.21
N TRP A 33 -2.47 1.57 23.69
CA TRP A 33 -1.46 0.95 22.84
C TRP A 33 -1.90 -0.41 22.27
N THR A 34 -2.71 -1.18 23.01
CA THR A 34 -3.14 -2.53 22.62
C THR A 34 -3.89 -2.55 21.28
N PRO A 35 -4.92 -1.70 21.04
CA PRO A 35 -5.62 -1.69 19.75
C PRO A 35 -4.71 -1.33 18.57
N LYS A 36 -3.79 -0.37 18.77
CA LYS A 36 -2.82 0.05 17.74
C LYS A 36 -1.80 -1.05 17.46
N LEU A 37 -1.36 -1.78 18.47
CA LEU A 37 -0.49 -2.94 18.30
C LEU A 37 -1.20 -4.07 17.53
N ILE A 38 -2.47 -4.33 17.86
CA ILE A 38 -3.30 -5.30 17.10
C ILE A 38 -3.43 -4.83 15.64
N ALA A 39 -3.68 -3.53 15.40
CA ALA A 39 -3.75 -2.99 14.04
C ALA A 39 -2.45 -3.23 13.26
N PHE A 40 -1.30 -3.01 13.90
CA PHE A 40 0.01 -3.28 13.29
C PHE A 40 0.19 -4.77 12.96
N VAL A 41 -0.11 -5.66 13.90
CA VAL A 41 0.02 -7.12 13.69
C VAL A 41 -0.91 -7.62 12.59
N VAL A 42 -2.16 -7.16 12.57
CA VAL A 42 -3.14 -7.53 11.55
C VAL A 42 -2.74 -6.97 10.18
N PHE A 43 -2.27 -5.72 10.12
CA PHE A 43 -1.72 -5.14 8.89
C PHE A 43 -0.52 -5.96 8.37
N LEU A 44 0.42 -6.30 9.25
CA LEU A 44 1.60 -7.09 8.88
C LEU A 44 1.20 -8.46 8.33
N ALA A 45 0.25 -9.14 8.98
CA ALA A 45 -0.29 -10.41 8.49
C ALA A 45 -0.97 -10.25 7.12
N ALA A 46 -1.72 -9.17 6.90
CA ALA A 46 -2.40 -8.88 5.63
C ALA A 46 -1.44 -8.53 4.48
N ALA A 47 -0.36 -7.80 4.77
CA ALA A 47 0.67 -7.45 3.80
C ALA A 47 1.54 -8.66 3.45
N ILE A 48 1.88 -9.48 4.44
CA ILE A 48 2.62 -10.73 4.21
C ILE A 48 1.78 -11.73 3.42
N SER A 49 0.48 -11.86 3.73
CA SER A 49 -0.41 -12.79 3.02
C SER A 49 -0.52 -12.49 1.53
N ASP A 50 -0.41 -11.23 1.10
CA ASP A 50 -0.39 -10.80 -0.32
C ASP A 50 0.79 -11.34 -1.09
N ILE A 51 1.96 -11.36 -0.45
CA ILE A 51 3.15 -11.92 -1.09
C ILE A 51 2.97 -13.42 -1.28
N TYR A 52 2.35 -14.09 -0.29
CA TYR A 52 2.14 -15.53 -0.30
C TYR A 52 1.01 -15.97 -1.24
N ASP A 53 -0.14 -15.30 -1.28
CA ASP A 53 -1.27 -15.70 -2.12
C ASP A 53 -0.91 -15.61 -3.61
N GLY A 54 -0.26 -14.53 -4.05
CA GLY A 54 0.16 -14.34 -5.43
C GLY A 54 1.25 -15.33 -5.83
N ARG A 55 2.16 -15.67 -4.90
CA ARG A 55 3.16 -16.73 -5.13
C ARG A 55 2.50 -18.10 -5.25
N LEU A 56 1.59 -18.42 -4.33
CA LEU A 56 0.89 -19.69 -4.27
C LEU A 56 0.02 -19.92 -5.50
N ALA A 57 -0.70 -18.89 -5.97
CA ALA A 57 -1.51 -18.95 -7.18
C ALA A 57 -0.67 -19.32 -8.40
N ARG A 58 0.54 -18.76 -8.52
CA ARG A 58 1.48 -19.08 -9.62
C ARG A 58 2.06 -20.48 -9.50
N GLU A 59 2.52 -20.86 -8.30
CA GLU A 59 3.13 -22.18 -8.05
C GLU A 59 2.12 -23.32 -8.24
N ARG A 60 0.88 -23.12 -7.79
CA ARG A 60 -0.20 -24.12 -7.88
C ARG A 60 -1.00 -24.06 -9.17
N LYS A 61 -0.71 -23.10 -10.07
CA LYS A 61 -1.50 -22.81 -11.28
C LYS A 61 -2.99 -22.56 -10.96
N GLU A 62 -3.26 -21.95 -9.81
CA GLU A 62 -4.60 -21.62 -9.28
C GLU A 62 -4.97 -20.15 -9.58
N ILE A 63 -4.56 -19.63 -10.74
CA ILE A 63 -4.90 -18.27 -11.17
C ILE A 63 -6.34 -18.26 -11.65
N THR A 64 -7.21 -17.52 -10.97
CA THR A 64 -8.64 -17.45 -11.29
C THR A 64 -9.09 -16.08 -11.82
N ASP A 65 -10.19 -16.02 -12.58
CA ASP A 65 -10.78 -14.75 -13.03
C ASP A 65 -11.34 -13.93 -11.88
N LEU A 66 -11.90 -14.58 -10.85
CA LEU A 66 -12.28 -13.89 -9.61
C LEU A 66 -11.06 -13.28 -8.91
N GLY A 67 -9.97 -14.04 -8.74
CA GLY A 67 -8.74 -13.55 -8.10
C GLY A 67 -8.18 -12.31 -8.80
N LYS A 68 -8.15 -12.31 -10.14
CA LYS A 68 -7.74 -11.13 -10.94
C LYS A 68 -8.55 -9.86 -10.68
N ILE A 69 -9.77 -9.98 -10.14
CA ILE A 69 -10.64 -8.86 -9.76
C ILE A 69 -10.47 -8.53 -8.27
N LEU A 70 -10.40 -9.55 -7.41
CA LEU A 70 -10.28 -9.39 -5.97
C LEU A 70 -8.94 -8.80 -5.55
N ASP A 71 -7.81 -9.22 -6.14
CA ASP A 71 -6.49 -8.78 -5.70
C ASP A 71 -6.34 -7.25 -5.84
N PRO A 72 -6.63 -6.63 -7.01
CA PRO A 72 -6.55 -5.19 -7.14
C PRO A 72 -7.56 -4.43 -6.25
N LEU A 73 -8.67 -5.05 -5.87
CA LEU A 73 -9.65 -4.47 -4.96
C LEU A 73 -9.13 -4.49 -3.52
N ALA A 74 -8.63 -5.65 -3.08
CA ALA A 74 -8.07 -5.86 -1.75
C ALA A 74 -6.89 -4.92 -1.47
N ASP A 75 -5.98 -4.74 -2.44
CA ASP A 75 -4.84 -3.84 -2.31
C ASP A 75 -5.27 -2.38 -2.09
N LYS A 76 -6.27 -1.93 -2.84
CA LYS A 76 -6.79 -0.57 -2.70
C LYS A 76 -7.50 -0.40 -1.37
N LEU A 77 -8.34 -1.36 -0.98
CA LEU A 77 -9.04 -1.31 0.29
C LEU A 77 -8.07 -1.29 1.47
N LEU A 78 -7.01 -2.10 1.44
CA LEU A 78 -5.97 -2.10 2.48
C LEU A 78 -5.22 -0.76 2.53
N LEU A 79 -4.89 -0.19 1.35
CA LEU A 79 -4.29 1.14 1.29
C LEU A 79 -5.21 2.22 1.87
N PHE A 80 -6.49 2.25 1.49
CA PHE A 80 -7.45 3.20 2.04
C PHE A 80 -7.64 3.02 3.55
N ALA A 81 -7.78 1.76 3.97
CA ALA A 81 -7.98 1.38 5.37
C ALA A 81 -6.80 1.78 6.27
N THR A 82 -5.60 1.97 5.73
CA THR A 82 -4.42 2.32 6.51
C THR A 82 -4.08 3.81 6.39
N LEU A 83 -4.08 4.34 5.17
CA LEU A 83 -3.67 5.72 4.90
C LEU A 83 -4.68 6.75 5.43
N VAL A 84 -5.99 6.44 5.41
CA VAL A 84 -7.02 7.36 5.94
C VAL A 84 -6.89 7.53 7.47
N PRO A 85 -6.79 6.47 8.29
CA PRO A 85 -6.53 6.62 9.72
C PRO A 85 -5.20 7.31 10.01
N ILE A 86 -4.12 6.99 9.27
CA ILE A 86 -2.82 7.67 9.43
C ILE A 86 -2.96 9.17 9.17
N TYR A 87 -3.59 9.56 8.06
CA TYR A 87 -3.85 10.96 7.74
C TYR A 87 -4.66 11.65 8.85
N TRP A 88 -5.73 11.01 9.31
CA TRP A 88 -6.61 11.59 10.33
C TRP A 88 -5.91 11.74 11.69
N ILE A 89 -5.26 10.68 12.17
CA ILE A 89 -4.60 10.67 13.49
C ILE A 89 -3.48 11.71 13.52
N THR A 90 -2.68 11.79 12.45
CA THR A 90 -1.58 12.78 12.37
C THR A 90 -2.10 14.22 12.27
N HIS A 91 -3.30 14.47 11.73
CA HIS A 91 -3.88 15.82 11.62
C HIS A 91 -4.72 16.29 12.79
N TYR A 92 -5.45 15.40 13.46
CA TYR A 92 -6.44 15.81 14.46
C TYR A 92 -6.03 15.49 15.91
N ARG A 93 -5.07 14.59 16.14
CA ARG A 93 -4.51 14.32 17.48
C ARG A 93 -3.17 15.03 17.75
N MET A 94 -2.94 16.15 17.04
CA MET A 94 -1.74 16.98 16.78
C MET A 94 -0.51 17.01 17.70
N ARG A 95 -0.44 16.44 18.91
CA ARG A 95 0.75 16.63 19.78
C ARG A 95 1.67 15.43 20.00
N THR A 96 1.22 14.20 19.76
CA THR A 96 2.02 13.02 20.12
C THR A 96 2.66 12.30 18.92
N TYR A 97 2.15 12.55 17.70
CA TYR A 97 2.49 11.74 16.51
C TYR A 97 3.04 12.54 15.33
N GLU A 98 3.75 13.65 15.59
CA GLU A 98 4.40 14.38 14.52
C GLU A 98 5.47 13.53 13.84
N ILE A 99 5.41 13.49 12.51
CA ILE A 99 6.41 12.86 11.66
C ILE A 99 7.54 13.89 11.48
N PRO A 100 8.81 13.55 11.80
CA PRO A 100 9.93 14.47 11.64
C PRO A 100 9.97 15.08 10.23
N TRP A 101 10.18 16.41 10.14
CA TRP A 101 10.22 17.21 8.90
C TRP A 101 8.90 17.36 8.13
N TRP A 102 7.89 16.53 8.42
CA TRP A 102 6.59 16.57 7.75
C TRP A 102 5.49 17.16 8.63
N GLY A 103 5.59 17.01 9.95
CA GLY A 103 4.49 17.32 10.88
C GLY A 103 3.40 16.25 10.76
N SER A 104 2.32 16.55 10.04
CA SER A 104 1.30 15.57 9.66
C SER A 104 1.53 15.06 8.23
N VAL A 105 0.90 13.94 7.83
CA VAL A 105 0.97 13.48 6.44
C VAL A 105 0.20 14.45 5.54
N PRO A 106 0.81 15.32 4.72
CA PRO A 106 0.07 16.39 4.06
C PRO A 106 -1.06 15.86 3.18
N LEU A 107 -2.18 16.59 3.09
CA LEU A 107 -3.35 16.15 2.29
C LEU A 107 -2.97 15.84 0.84
N TRP A 108 -2.10 16.66 0.23
CA TRP A 108 -1.64 16.41 -1.13
C TRP A 108 -0.85 15.10 -1.27
N VAL A 109 -0.11 14.67 -0.23
CA VAL A 109 0.60 13.38 -0.22
C VAL A 109 -0.40 12.23 -0.15
N ALA A 110 -1.37 12.31 0.76
CA ALA A 110 -2.41 11.29 0.88
C ALA A 110 -3.19 11.13 -0.44
N LEU A 111 -3.61 12.25 -1.05
CA LEU A 111 -4.28 12.26 -2.34
C LEU A 111 -3.39 11.76 -3.47
N LEU A 112 -2.09 12.06 -3.47
CA LEU A 112 -1.14 11.55 -4.47
C LEU A 112 -1.00 10.03 -4.39
N LEU A 113 -0.80 9.48 -3.17
CA LEU A 113 -0.61 8.05 -2.97
C LEU A 113 -1.85 7.25 -3.39
N VAL A 114 -3.04 7.69 -2.97
CA VAL A 114 -4.32 7.07 -3.33
C VAL A 114 -4.67 7.30 -4.79
N GLY A 115 -4.68 8.58 -5.21
CA GLY A 115 -5.15 9.01 -6.52
C GLY A 115 -4.35 8.37 -7.63
N ARG A 116 -3.03 8.18 -7.42
CA ARG A 116 -2.19 7.44 -8.37
C ARG A 116 -2.63 5.99 -8.51
N GLU A 117 -2.98 5.27 -7.44
CA GLU A 117 -3.41 3.85 -7.56
C GLU A 117 -4.71 3.71 -8.36
N VAL A 118 -5.66 4.62 -8.12
CA VAL A 118 -6.92 4.69 -8.88
C VAL A 118 -6.64 5.03 -10.34
N LEU A 119 -5.86 6.10 -10.60
CA LEU A 119 -5.49 6.54 -11.94
C LEU A 119 -4.80 5.43 -12.73
N MET A 120 -3.81 4.76 -12.15
CA MET A 120 -3.07 3.69 -12.82
C MET A 120 -3.96 2.49 -13.15
N THR A 121 -4.96 2.20 -12.31
CA THR A 121 -5.95 1.15 -12.57
C THR A 121 -6.82 1.52 -13.77
N VAL A 122 -7.32 2.75 -13.82
CA VAL A 122 -8.11 3.26 -14.95
C VAL A 122 -7.29 3.25 -16.24
N LEU A 123 -6.05 3.78 -16.21
CA LEU A 123 -5.19 3.84 -17.40
C LEU A 123 -4.85 2.44 -17.94
N ARG A 124 -4.58 1.47 -17.06
CA ARG A 124 -4.38 0.07 -17.46
C ARG A 124 -5.65 -0.54 -18.07
N GLN A 125 -6.82 -0.23 -17.53
CA GLN A 125 -8.09 -0.71 -18.07
C GLN A 125 -8.37 -0.12 -19.47
N VAL A 126 -8.11 1.17 -19.66
CA VAL A 126 -8.23 1.84 -20.98
C VAL A 126 -7.25 1.25 -21.98
N ALA A 127 -5.99 1.05 -21.59
CA ALA A 127 -4.98 0.44 -22.46
C ALA A 127 -5.36 -0.98 -22.88
N LYS A 128 -5.88 -1.80 -21.94
CA LYS A 128 -6.37 -3.15 -22.22
C LYS A 128 -7.50 -3.15 -23.25
N ARG A 129 -8.44 -2.19 -23.18
CA ARG A 129 -9.51 -2.02 -24.19
C ARG A 129 -8.98 -1.64 -25.58
N ARG A 130 -7.79 -1.04 -25.66
CA ARG A 130 -7.09 -0.70 -26.91
C ARG A 130 -6.12 -1.79 -27.38
N GLY A 131 -6.18 -2.99 -26.79
CA GLY A 131 -5.31 -4.11 -27.15
C GLY A 131 -3.88 -4.04 -26.63
N VAL A 132 -3.54 -3.03 -25.80
CA VAL A 132 -2.20 -2.88 -25.23
C VAL A 132 -2.20 -3.38 -23.78
N VAL A 133 -1.49 -4.48 -23.54
CA VAL A 133 -1.25 -5.00 -22.19
C VAL A 133 -0.05 -4.28 -21.61
N ILE A 134 -0.29 -3.48 -20.58
CA ILE A 134 0.78 -2.76 -19.88
C ILE A 134 1.28 -3.63 -18.74
N ALA A 135 2.48 -4.19 -18.92
CA ALA A 135 3.17 -4.91 -17.85
C ALA A 135 3.50 -3.97 -16.69
N ALA A 136 3.49 -4.51 -15.47
CA ALA A 136 3.95 -3.78 -14.30
C ALA A 136 5.45 -3.46 -14.46
N ALA A 137 5.80 -2.18 -14.54
CA ALA A 137 7.19 -1.76 -14.54
C ALA A 137 7.83 -2.06 -13.16
N GLY A 138 9.09 -2.49 -13.13
CA GLY A 138 9.80 -2.85 -11.89
C GLY A 138 9.79 -1.76 -10.80
N ALA A 139 9.75 -0.48 -11.20
CA ALA A 139 9.58 0.66 -10.29
C ALA A 139 8.27 0.60 -9.47
N GLY A 140 7.22 -0.04 -10.00
CA GLY A 140 5.96 -0.26 -9.28
C GLY A 140 6.11 -1.18 -8.08
N LYS A 141 6.96 -2.22 -8.17
CA LYS A 141 7.17 -3.17 -7.07
C LYS A 141 7.91 -2.53 -5.89
N LEU A 142 8.97 -1.78 -6.17
CA LEU A 142 9.73 -1.06 -5.13
C LEU A 142 8.84 -0.02 -4.42
N LYS A 143 7.99 0.69 -5.18
CA LYS A 143 7.05 1.65 -4.62
C LYS A 143 6.13 1.01 -3.58
N THR A 144 5.50 -0.12 -3.92
CA THR A 144 4.60 -0.84 -2.99
C THR A 144 5.32 -1.24 -1.71
N ILE A 145 6.51 -1.85 -1.83
CA ILE A 145 7.30 -2.25 -0.66
C ILE A 145 7.61 -1.05 0.25
N VAL A 146 8.08 0.05 -0.32
CA VAL A 146 8.40 1.27 0.46
C VAL A 146 7.14 1.84 1.12
N GLN A 147 6.00 1.80 0.43
CA GLN A 147 4.73 2.29 0.94
C GLN A 147 4.20 1.41 2.08
N ASP A 148 4.33 0.09 1.99
CA ASP A 148 3.94 -0.84 3.06
C ASP A 148 4.85 -0.69 4.29
N ILE A 149 6.15 -0.45 4.09
CA ILE A 149 7.08 -0.13 5.18
C ILE A 149 6.66 1.19 5.85
N PHE A 150 6.36 2.23 5.08
CA PHE A 150 5.85 3.50 5.63
C PHE A 150 4.59 3.29 6.47
N ILE A 151 3.60 2.58 5.94
CA ILE A 151 2.33 2.31 6.63
C ILE A 151 2.60 1.50 7.91
N GLY A 152 3.31 0.39 7.81
CA GLY A 152 3.61 -0.49 8.94
C GLY A 152 4.39 0.23 10.04
N ALA A 153 5.44 0.97 9.67
CA ALA A 153 6.24 1.76 10.61
C ALA A 153 5.39 2.83 11.31
N THR A 154 4.46 3.47 10.60
CA THR A 154 3.57 4.49 11.18
C THR A 154 2.55 3.90 12.16
N ILE A 155 1.96 2.74 11.85
CA ILE A 155 1.01 2.09 12.77
C ILE A 155 1.75 1.56 14.01
N ALA A 156 2.94 0.95 13.83
CA ALA A 156 3.80 0.53 14.93
C ALA A 156 4.21 1.71 15.82
N TRP A 157 4.53 2.85 15.19
CA TRP A 157 4.84 4.08 15.89
C TRP A 157 3.70 4.57 16.79
N PHE A 158 2.46 4.52 16.32
CA PHE A 158 1.30 4.88 17.15
C PHE A 158 1.18 3.97 18.39
N ALA A 159 1.39 2.66 18.22
CA ALA A 159 1.37 1.72 19.33
C ALA A 159 2.50 1.99 20.34
N TRP A 160 3.72 2.26 19.84
CA TRP A 160 4.88 2.56 20.67
C TRP A 160 4.72 3.83 21.49
N LYS A 161 4.21 4.91 20.88
CA LYS A 161 3.97 6.19 21.57
C LYS A 161 2.99 6.04 22.73
N ASP A 162 1.90 5.29 22.54
CA ASP A 162 0.93 5.02 23.60
C ASP A 162 1.50 4.10 24.69
N LEU A 163 2.32 3.13 24.30
CA LEU A 163 2.98 2.20 25.21
C LEU A 163 3.94 2.96 26.14
N THR A 164 4.84 3.75 25.58
CA THR A 164 5.82 4.54 26.33
C THR A 164 5.19 5.65 27.19
N ALA A 165 4.06 6.21 26.75
CA ALA A 165 3.26 7.12 27.56
C ALA A 165 2.65 6.41 28.78
N THR A 166 2.14 5.19 28.59
CA THR A 166 1.51 4.39 29.67
C THR A 166 2.52 3.95 30.73
N PHE A 167 3.72 3.51 30.31
CA PHE A 167 4.75 3.01 31.21
C PHE A 167 5.77 4.08 31.67
N GLY A 168 5.62 5.34 31.23
CA GLY A 168 6.51 6.43 31.61
C GLY A 168 7.91 6.36 30.98
N TRP A 169 8.14 5.46 30.02
CA TRP A 169 9.45 5.22 29.38
C TRP A 169 9.90 6.35 28.45
N HIS A 170 9.02 7.30 28.11
CA HIS A 170 9.33 8.49 27.32
C HIS A 170 10.45 9.38 27.90
N ARG A 171 10.78 9.25 29.19
CA ARG A 171 11.81 10.06 29.87
C ARG A 171 13.21 9.45 29.87
N GLY A 172 13.39 8.28 29.25
CA GLY A 172 14.67 7.57 29.20
C GLY A 172 15.36 7.71 27.84
N TRP A 173 16.70 7.61 27.83
CA TRP A 173 17.50 7.69 26.60
C TRP A 173 17.13 6.65 25.54
N LEU A 174 16.70 5.44 25.96
CA LEU A 174 16.21 4.40 25.06
C LEU A 174 14.92 4.80 24.36
N GLY A 175 13.99 5.43 25.09
CA GLY A 175 12.74 5.95 24.54
C GLY A 175 12.99 7.04 23.51
N GLU A 176 13.87 8.00 23.83
CA GLU A 176 14.25 9.07 22.90
C GLU A 176 15.00 8.55 21.65
N LEU A 177 15.93 7.61 21.83
CA LEU A 177 16.68 7.01 20.72
C LEU A 177 15.75 6.30 19.76
N TRP A 178 14.88 5.43 20.30
CA TRP A 178 13.90 4.72 19.50
C TRP A 178 12.94 5.69 18.83
N ASP A 179 12.55 6.75 19.54
CA ASP A 179 11.66 7.78 19.00
C ASP A 179 12.25 8.47 17.77
N ARG A 180 13.53 8.87 17.85
CA ARG A 180 14.24 9.47 16.72
C ARG A 180 14.40 8.49 15.57
N PHE A 181 14.83 7.27 15.86
CA PHE A 181 15.05 6.24 14.84
C PHE A 181 13.76 5.94 14.07
N HIS A 182 12.67 5.61 14.76
CA HIS A 182 11.38 5.30 14.10
C HIS A 182 10.82 6.51 13.35
N GLY A 183 10.88 7.70 13.93
CA GLY A 183 10.44 8.91 13.25
C GLY A 183 11.20 9.15 11.94
N ILE A 184 12.52 8.94 11.92
CA ILE A 184 13.34 9.03 10.70
C ILE A 184 12.92 7.96 9.68
N VAL A 185 12.70 6.72 10.11
CA VAL A 185 12.25 5.64 9.22
C VAL A 185 10.92 6.02 8.56
N VAL A 186 9.93 6.48 9.33
CA VAL A 186 8.63 6.93 8.79
C VAL A 186 8.80 8.10 7.82
N ALA A 187 9.60 9.11 8.18
CA ALA A 187 9.79 10.29 7.35
C ALA A 187 10.52 9.99 6.03
N VAL A 188 11.57 9.16 6.07
CA VAL A 188 12.34 8.75 4.88
C VAL A 188 11.52 7.85 3.97
N THR A 189 10.77 6.91 4.53
CA THR A 189 9.91 6.00 3.75
C THR A 189 8.75 6.75 3.11
N LEU A 190 8.14 7.73 3.80
CA LEU A 190 7.15 8.64 3.21
C LEU A 190 7.74 9.43 2.03
N ALA A 191 8.89 10.07 2.23
CA ALA A 191 9.58 10.82 1.17
C ALA A 191 9.86 9.93 -0.04
N THR A 192 10.39 8.74 0.20
CA THR A 192 10.73 7.78 -0.85
C THR A 192 9.48 7.27 -1.57
N ALA A 193 8.39 6.99 -0.84
CA ALA A 193 7.10 6.59 -1.42
C ALA A 193 6.53 7.69 -2.34
N VAL A 194 6.62 8.96 -1.93
CA VAL A 194 6.22 10.11 -2.74
C VAL A 194 7.07 10.19 -4.02
N LEU A 195 8.40 10.17 -3.89
CA LEU A 195 9.32 10.25 -5.03
C LEU A 195 9.08 9.11 -6.03
N LEU A 196 8.97 7.86 -5.56
CA LEU A 196 8.69 6.70 -6.40
C LEU A 196 7.30 6.78 -7.05
N THR A 197 6.31 7.35 -6.34
CA THR A 197 4.96 7.55 -6.89
C THR A 197 4.99 8.52 -8.05
N VAL A 198 5.63 9.68 -7.88
CA VAL A 198 5.78 10.69 -8.95
C VAL A 198 6.61 10.14 -10.11
N TYR A 199 7.76 9.54 -9.82
CA TYR A 199 8.64 8.95 -10.84
C TYR A 199 7.92 7.89 -11.66
N SER A 200 7.26 6.92 -11.00
CA SER A 200 6.56 5.84 -11.69
C SER A 200 5.40 6.35 -12.54
N LEU A 201 4.68 7.38 -12.08
CA LEU A 201 3.61 8.02 -12.84
C LEU A 201 4.17 8.74 -14.08
N GLY A 202 5.25 9.53 -13.91
CA GLY A 202 5.91 10.24 -15.00
C GLY A 202 6.43 9.28 -16.08
N VAL A 203 7.14 8.22 -15.68
CA VAL A 203 7.64 7.18 -16.60
C VAL A 203 6.49 6.53 -17.37
N TYR A 204 5.39 6.21 -16.69
CA TYR A 204 4.22 5.60 -17.34
C TYR A 204 3.59 6.55 -18.36
N LEU A 205 3.30 7.79 -17.97
CA LEU A 205 2.69 8.78 -18.87
C LEU A 205 3.60 9.04 -20.07
N TYR A 206 4.91 9.14 -19.87
CA TYR A 206 5.89 9.30 -20.95
C TYR A 206 5.89 8.10 -21.90
N ARG A 207 5.98 6.88 -21.36
CA ARG A 207 6.05 5.64 -22.15
C ARG A 207 4.79 5.41 -22.98
N TYR A 208 3.62 5.71 -22.44
CA TYR A 208 2.33 5.44 -23.07
C TYR A 208 1.65 6.68 -23.67
N ARG A 209 2.33 7.84 -23.74
CA ARG A 209 1.77 9.08 -24.29
C ARG A 209 1.16 8.92 -25.69
N ARG A 210 1.79 8.11 -26.55
CA ARG A 210 1.34 7.87 -27.94
C ARG A 210 0.03 7.07 -27.98
N LEU A 211 -0.15 6.13 -27.04
CA LEU A 211 -1.38 5.37 -26.89
C LEU A 211 -2.56 6.28 -26.56
N PHE A 212 -2.34 7.31 -25.75
CA PHE A 212 -3.37 8.26 -25.33
C PHE A 212 -3.56 9.42 -26.32
N ALA A 213 -2.54 9.76 -27.12
CA ALA A 213 -2.59 10.79 -28.17
C ALA A 213 -3.22 10.32 -29.49
N GLY A 214 -3.80 9.11 -29.56
CA GLY A 214 -4.50 8.59 -30.75
C GLY A 214 -3.59 7.95 -31.80
N GLY A 215 -2.30 7.75 -31.52
CA GLY A 215 -1.41 7.01 -32.43
C GLY A 215 -1.65 5.50 -32.34
N GLN A 216 -1.75 4.81 -33.47
CA GLN A 216 -1.80 3.35 -33.50
C GLN A 216 -0.50 2.75 -32.91
N PRO A 217 -0.58 1.66 -32.13
CA PRO A 217 0.61 0.96 -31.67
C PRO A 217 1.24 0.20 -32.85
N HIS A 218 2.40 0.64 -33.34
CA HIS A 218 3.22 -0.22 -34.19
C HIS A 218 3.77 -1.39 -33.35
N GLY A 219 3.75 -2.57 -33.98
CA GLY A 219 4.11 -3.85 -33.39
C GLY A 219 5.46 -3.81 -32.68
N ALA A 220 5.56 -4.66 -31.66
CA ALA A 220 6.84 -5.05 -31.10
C ALA A 220 7.81 -5.42 -32.24
N PRO A 221 9.10 -5.09 -32.15
CA PRO A 221 10.09 -5.70 -33.03
C PRO A 221 9.93 -7.21 -32.90
N GLY A 222 9.66 -7.88 -34.02
CA GLY A 222 9.75 -9.32 -34.08
C GLY A 222 11.19 -9.68 -33.78
N ASP A 223 11.40 -10.42 -32.70
CA ASP A 223 12.61 -11.22 -32.55
C ASP A 223 12.52 -12.30 -33.63
N GLY A 224 13.28 -12.07 -34.69
CA GLY A 224 13.40 -12.98 -35.82
C GLY A 224 14.10 -14.28 -35.43
N THR A 225 13.70 -15.33 -36.15
CA THR A 225 14.39 -16.61 -36.40
C THR A 225 14.87 -17.39 -35.19
#